data_AF-A0A6J6FEI0-F1
#
_entry.id   AF-A0A6J6FEI0-F1
#
_cell.length_a   1.000
_cell.length_b   1.000
_cell.length_c   1.000
_cell.angle_alpha   90.00
_cell.angle_beta   90.00
_cell.angle_gamma   90.00
#
_symmetry.space_group_name_H-M   'P 1'
#
loop_
_entity.id
_entity.type
_entity.pdbx_description
1 polymer ?
#
loop_
_entity_poly.entity_id
_entity_poly.type
_entity_poly.pdbx_seq_one_letter_code
_entity_poly.pdbx_strand_id
1 'polypeptide(L)'
;MITNLLLTLLDLFKYALFIRLIIDYVRIFARNWRPNSALIAFFEFIYTITDPPMKFVGRFVPPLRLGGVSLDLSFIVLLIAIGIAKSIIVVIL
;
A
#
# COMPACT_ATOMS: atom_id res chain seq x y z
N MET A 1 -3.42 12.49 -23.11
CA MET A 1 -2.26 11.58 -22.90
C MET A 1 -1.67 11.70 -21.51
N ILE A 2 -1.38 12.92 -21.03
CA ILE A 2 -0.81 13.15 -19.68
C ILE A 2 -1.74 12.64 -18.57
N THR A 3 -3.05 12.95 -18.64
CA THR A 3 -4.06 12.46 -17.67
C THR A 3 -4.01 10.94 -17.51
N ASN A 4 -3.98 10.20 -18.63
CA ASN A 4 -3.92 8.74 -18.61
C ASN A 4 -2.64 8.22 -17.94
N LEU A 5 -1.48 8.84 -18.21
CA LEU A 5 -0.22 8.46 -17.57
C LEU A 5 -0.28 8.64 -16.05
N LEU A 6 -0.79 9.77 -15.55
CA LEU A 6 -0.95 9.97 -14.11
C LEU A 6 -1.90 8.95 -13.50
N LEU A 7 -3.05 8.71 -14.14
CA LEU A 7 -4.02 7.74 -13.64
C LEU A 7 -3.45 6.32 -13.60
N THR A 8 -2.68 5.92 -14.61
CA THR A 8 -1.99 4.64 -14.64
C THR A 8 -0.95 4.52 -13.52
N LEU A 9 -0.18 5.58 -13.25
CA LEU A 9 0.78 5.59 -12.13
C LEU A 9 0.07 5.44 -10.78
N LEU A 10 -1.05 6.15 -10.57
CA LEU A 10 -1.84 6.02 -9.36
C LEU A 10 -2.43 4.61 -9.22
N ASP A 11 -2.85 3.98 -10.32
CA ASP A 11 -3.33 2.60 -10.30
C ASP A 11 -2.21 1.59 -10.01
N LEU A 12 -1.01 1.77 -10.58
CA LEU A 12 0.15 0.94 -10.24
C LEU A 12 0.51 1.04 -8.76
N PHE A 13 0.50 2.25 -8.21
CA PHE A 13 0.74 2.46 -6.79
C PHE A 13 -0.37 1.82 -5.92
N LYS A 14 -1.64 1.94 -6.34
CA LYS A 14 -2.77 1.25 -5.70
C LYS A 14 -2.56 -0.27 -5.68
N TYR A 15 -2.13 -0.87 -6.79
CA TYR A 15 -1.83 -2.30 -6.83
C TYR A 15 -0.63 -2.66 -5.94
N ALA A 16 0.41 -1.85 -5.89
CA ALA A 16 1.53 -2.06 -4.97
C ALA A 16 1.08 -2.07 -3.50
N LEU A 17 0.16 -1.17 -3.11
CA LEU A 17 -0.45 -1.19 -1.79
C LEU A 17 -1.20 -2.52 -1.55
N PHE A 18 -1.99 -3.00 -2.50
CA PHE A 18 -2.69 -4.29 -2.35
C PHE A 18 -1.72 -5.47 -2.23
N ILE A 19 -0.64 -5.49 -3.03
CA ILE A 19 0.40 -6.51 -2.94
C ILE A 19 1.03 -6.49 -1.54
N ARG A 20 1.38 -5.31 -1.02
CA ARG A 20 1.87 -5.13 0.35
C ARG A 20 0.90 -5.73 1.38
N LEU A 21 -0.38 -5.39 1.28
CA LEU A 21 -1.43 -5.91 2.17
C LEU A 21 -1.43 -7.45 2.16
N ILE A 22 -1.42 -8.06 0.97
CA ILE A 22 -1.37 -9.52 0.83
C ILE A 22 -0.11 -10.09 1.47
N ILE A 23 1.07 -9.49 1.24
CA ILE A 23 2.33 -9.96 1.83
C ILE A 23 2.25 -9.91 3.36
N ASP A 24 1.73 -8.82 3.92
CA ASP A 24 1.61 -8.64 5.37
C ASP A 24 0.66 -9.71 5.96
N TYR A 25 -0.47 -9.97 5.32
CA TYR A 25 -1.38 -11.06 5.73
C TYR A 25 -0.74 -12.44 5.60
N VAL A 26 -0.07 -12.73 4.49
CA VAL A 26 0.61 -14.01 4.28
C VAL A 26 1.63 -14.25 5.39
N ARG A 27 2.40 -13.25 5.81
CA ARG A 27 3.34 -13.38 6.93
C ARG A 27 2.66 -13.64 8.27
N ILE A 28 1.52 -12.98 8.51
CA ILE A 28 0.74 -13.18 9.74
C ILE A 28 0.21 -14.62 9.82
N PHE A 29 -0.35 -15.13 8.72
CA PHE A 29 -0.93 -16.47 8.68
C PHE A 29 0.12 -17.58 8.53
N ALA A 30 1.18 -17.35 7.76
CA ALA A 30 2.24 -18.32 7.48
C ALA A 30 3.54 -17.95 8.22
N ARG A 31 3.50 -17.94 9.56
CA ARG A 31 4.61 -17.51 10.42
C ARG A 31 5.92 -18.29 10.23
N ASN A 32 5.85 -19.54 9.73
CA ASN A 32 7.02 -20.38 9.44
C ASN A 32 7.49 -20.32 7.98
N TRP A 33 6.89 -19.46 7.16
CA TRP A 33 7.20 -19.35 5.73
C TRP A 33 8.58 -18.71 5.52
N ARG A 34 9.44 -19.40 4.75
CA ARG A 34 10.75 -18.91 4.32
C ARG A 34 10.69 -18.62 2.81
N PRO A 35 10.46 -17.36 2.40
CA PRO A 35 10.42 -17.00 0.99
C PRO A 35 11.79 -17.17 0.33
N ASN A 36 11.79 -17.54 -0.96
CA ASN A 36 13.00 -17.62 -1.78
C ASN A 36 13.67 -16.23 -1.90
N SER A 37 14.99 -16.19 -2.10
CA SER A 37 15.75 -14.93 -2.16
C SER A 37 15.21 -13.93 -3.19
N ALA A 38 14.70 -14.41 -4.32
CA ALA A 38 14.06 -13.55 -5.34
C ALA A 38 12.76 -12.89 -4.84
N LEU A 39 11.95 -13.61 -4.06
CA LEU A 39 10.73 -13.06 -3.46
C LEU A 39 11.04 -12.02 -2.40
N ILE A 40 12.10 -12.21 -1.63
CA ILE A 40 12.55 -11.23 -0.63
C ILE A 40 12.88 -9.90 -1.31
N ALA A 41 13.67 -9.92 -2.40
CA ALA A 41 14.00 -8.72 -3.17
C ALA A 41 12.74 -8.04 -3.75
N PHE A 42 11.79 -8.83 -4.26
CA PHE A 42 10.50 -8.29 -4.73
C PHE A 42 9.71 -7.61 -3.62
N PHE A 43 9.63 -8.24 -2.44
CA PHE A 43 8.95 -7.65 -1.29
C PHE A 43 9.61 -6.34 -0.86
N GLU A 44 10.93 -6.31 -0.76
CA GLU A 44 11.67 -5.10 -0.39
C GLU A 44 11.45 -3.96 -1.38
N PHE A 45 11.35 -4.25 -2.68
CA PHE A 45 10.97 -3.26 -3.69
C PHE A 45 9.57 -2.68 -3.43
N ILE A 46 8.57 -3.53 -3.19
CA ILE A 46 7.20 -3.10 -2.88
C ILE A 46 7.17 -2.27 -1.58
N TYR A 47 7.87 -2.71 -0.53
CA TYR A 47 7.95 -1.96 0.72
C TYR A 47 8.65 -0.62 0.54
N THR A 48 9.71 -0.54 -0.26
CA THR A 48 10.41 0.72 -0.51
C THR A 48 9.49 1.78 -1.11
N ILE A 49 8.61 1.38 -2.03
CA ILE A 49 7.64 2.29 -2.67
C ILE A 49 6.49 2.63 -1.72
N THR A 50 6.00 1.65 -0.96
CA THR A 50 4.77 1.80 -0.17
C THR A 50 5.02 2.31 1.26
N ASP A 51 6.19 2.09 1.85
CA ASP A 51 6.53 2.47 3.24
C ASP A 51 6.51 3.98 3.47
N PRO A 52 7.14 4.82 2.63
CA PRO A 52 7.16 6.27 2.88
C PRO A 52 5.75 6.88 3.00
N PRO A 53 4.81 6.63 2.07
CA PRO A 53 3.45 7.17 2.19
C PRO A 53 2.67 6.53 3.36
N MET A 54 2.85 5.23 3.62
CA MET A 54 2.21 4.57 4.76
C MET A 54 2.67 5.17 6.09
N LYS A 55 3.99 5.36 6.26
CA LYS A 55 4.58 5.99 7.45
C LYS A 55 4.16 7.44 7.59
N PHE A 56 4.01 8.17 6.49
CA PHE A 56 3.51 9.54 6.53
C PHE A 56 2.09 9.60 7.11
N VAL A 57 1.19 8.73 6.64
CA VAL A 57 -0.19 8.66 7.13
C VAL A 57 -0.26 8.11 8.56
N GLY A 58 0.55 7.11 8.88
CA GLY A 58 0.62 6.50 10.21
C GLY A 58 1.08 7.46 11.32
N ARG A 59 1.65 8.62 10.97
CA ARG A 59 1.89 9.71 11.94
C ARG A 59 0.60 10.38 12.41
N PHE A 60 -0.44 10.36 11.58
CA PHE A 60 -1.73 10.99 11.86
C PHE A 60 -2.78 9.99 12.31
N VAL A 61 -2.72 8.76 11.77
CA VAL A 61 -3.72 7.72 12.05
C VAL A 61 -3.05 6.57 12.81
N PRO A 62 -3.35 6.38 14.10
CA PRO A 62 -2.78 5.29 14.86
C PRO A 62 -3.30 3.93 14.35
N PRO A 63 -2.47 2.87 14.36
CA PRO A 63 -2.89 1.54 13.93
C PRO A 63 -3.95 0.97 14.89
N LEU A 64 -5.03 0.37 14.36
CA LEU A 64 -5.99 -0.34 15.21
C LEU A 64 -5.39 -1.66 15.66
N ARG A 65 -5.45 -1.91 16.96
CA ARG A 65 -5.11 -3.22 17.53
C ARG A 65 -6.41 -3.95 17.84
N LEU A 66 -6.65 -5.07 17.18
CA LEU A 66 -7.81 -5.94 17.41
C LEU A 66 -7.30 -7.31 17.88
N GLY A 67 -7.52 -7.62 19.16
CA GLY A 67 -7.34 -8.99 19.68
C GLY A 67 -5.95 -9.60 19.43
N GLY A 68 -4.88 -8.80 19.48
CA GLY A 68 -3.50 -9.26 19.26
C GLY A 68 -2.97 -9.10 17.83
N VAL A 69 -3.80 -8.70 16.86
CA VAL A 69 -3.37 -8.33 15.51
C VAL A 69 -3.50 -6.83 15.31
N SER A 70 -2.45 -6.17 14.82
CA SER A 70 -2.49 -4.77 14.41
C SER A 70 -2.89 -4.66 12.95
N LEU A 71 -4.01 -4.00 12.67
CA LEU A 71 -4.41 -3.63 11.32
C LEU A 71 -3.96 -2.20 11.03
N ASP A 72 -3.18 -2.02 9.97
CA ASP A 72 -2.68 -0.70 9.59
C ASP A 72 -3.76 0.09 8.83
N LEU A 73 -4.40 1.05 9.51
CA LEU A 73 -5.39 1.93 8.89
C LEU A 73 -4.78 2.84 7.83
N SER A 74 -3.46 3.07 7.86
CA SER A 74 -2.79 3.92 6.88
C SER A 74 -3.02 3.41 5.46
N PHE A 75 -3.16 2.09 5.28
CA PHE A 75 -3.48 1.48 4.00
C PHE A 75 -4.84 1.95 3.46
N ILE A 76 -5.87 1.91 4.30
CA ILE A 76 -7.23 2.32 3.92
C ILE A 76 -7.25 3.81 3.58
N VAL A 77 -6.59 4.62 4.41
CA VAL A 77 -6.51 6.07 4.21
C VAL A 77 -5.79 6.40 2.90
N LEU A 78 -4.69 5.70 2.57
CA LEU A 78 -4.01 5.88 1.28
C LEU A 78 -4.88 5.46 0.10
N LEU A 79 -5.65 4.37 0.20
CA LEU A 79 -6.58 3.98 -0.87
C LEU A 79 -7.62 5.08 -1.14
N ILE A 80 -8.18 5.66 -0.09
CA ILE A 80 -9.12 6.78 -0.19
C ILE A 80 -8.43 8.00 -0.81
N ALA A 81 -7.23 8.34 -0.34
CA ALA A 81 -6.45 9.47 -0.86
C ALA A 81 -6.13 9.33 -2.35
N ILE A 82 -5.79 8.12 -2.82
CA ILE A 82 -5.59 7.84 -4.24
C ILE A 82 -6.90 8.04 -5.01
N GLY A 83 -8.03 7.56 -4.49
CA GLY A 83 -9.33 7.76 -5.13
C GLY A 83 -9.68 9.24 -5.30
N ILE A 84 -9.47 10.04 -4.25
CA ILE A 84 -9.65 11.49 -4.29
C ILE A 84 -8.69 12.12 -5.30
N ALA A 85 -7.40 11.76 -5.28
CA ALA A 85 -6.41 12.28 -6.22
C ALA A 85 -6.77 11.97 -7.67
N LYS A 86 -7.24 10.74 -7.97
CA LYS A 86 -7.73 10.37 -9.30
C LYS A 86 -8.94 11.21 -9.71
N SER A 87 -9.90 11.41 -8.80
CA SER A 87 -11.08 12.24 -9.06
C SER A 87 -10.68 13.67 -9.38
N ILE A 88 -9.74 14.26 -8.62
CA ILE A 88 -9.23 15.61 -8.85
C ILE A 88 -8.55 15.70 -10.22
N ILE A 89 -7.70 14.73 -10.57
CA ILE A 89 -7.03 14.68 -11.88
C ILE A 89 -8.05 14.66 -13.01
N VAL A 90 -9.07 13.81 -12.93
CA VAL A 90 -10.11 13.69 -13.98
C VAL A 90 -10.96 14.95 -14.11
N VAL A 91 -11.23 15.65 -13.01
CA VAL A 91 -12.07 16.86 -13.02
C VAL A 91 -11.31 18.08 -13.55
N ILE A 92 -10.01 18.17 -13.27
CA ILE A 92 -9.20 19.36 -13.59
C ILE A 92 -8.50 19.28 -14.96
N LEU A 93 -8.01 18.10 -15.35
CA LEU A 93 -7.16 17.88 -16.55
C LEU A 93 -7.91 17.17 -17.68
#